data_AF-A0A3Q2PJS5-F1
#
_entry.id   AF-A0A3Q2PJS5-F1
#
_cell.length_a   1.000
_cell.length_b   1.000
_cell.length_c   1.000
_cell.angle_alpha   90.00
_cell.angle_beta   90.00
_cell.angle_gamma   90.00
#
_symmetry.space_group_name_H-M   'P 1'
#
loop_
_entity.id
_entity.type
_entity.pdbx_description
1 polymer ?
#
loop_
_entity_poly.entity_id
_entity_poly.type
_entity_poly.pdbx_seq_one_letter_code
_entity_poly.pdbx_strand_id
1 'polypeptide(L)'
;MCREPSHIAGRKMSCGLWKETVAVAEDYMRLRCSSPHPAPPPPSEPAAAMRRLAQDVESQHQARFHALAQSFLRHSQTDLCTSLWKVMDEMVGDGHFNWGRVVSLFTFAGVLARQLQEQQGRSPGPDPGRQQEPVSCRELAETIADYLEKHKKDWLQENDGWDGFCNYAHGARGASQDSSMKTALVAVAGVGIAGLTFLLVR
;
A
#
# COMPACT_ATOMS: atom_id res chain seq x y z
N MET A 1 -13.69 -7.15 -44.52
CA MET A 1 -12.57 -6.67 -43.67
C MET A 1 -13.07 -6.66 -42.24
N CYS A 2 -12.79 -7.73 -41.48
CA CYS A 2 -13.17 -7.83 -40.08
C CYS A 2 -11.96 -7.45 -39.22
N ARG A 3 -12.07 -6.35 -38.48
CA ARG A 3 -11.20 -6.07 -37.35
C ARG A 3 -12.09 -5.58 -36.23
N GLU A 4 -12.23 -6.41 -35.20
CA GLU A 4 -12.34 -5.98 -33.81
C GLU A 4 -12.11 -7.19 -32.91
N PRO A 5 -11.04 -7.15 -32.09
CA PRO A 5 -11.22 -7.54 -30.70
C PRO A 5 -10.31 -6.72 -29.77
N SER A 6 -10.79 -5.60 -29.25
CA SER A 6 -10.06 -4.83 -28.22
C SER A 6 -10.81 -4.68 -26.90
N HIS A 7 -12.12 -4.91 -26.87
CA HIS A 7 -12.95 -4.55 -25.71
C HIS A 7 -13.11 -5.66 -24.65
N ILE A 8 -12.95 -6.94 -25.03
CA ILE A 8 -13.14 -8.09 -24.12
C ILE A 8 -11.88 -8.38 -23.28
N ALA A 9 -10.70 -8.21 -23.87
CA ALA A 9 -9.43 -8.36 -23.17
C ALA A 9 -9.25 -7.29 -22.07
N GLY A 10 -9.57 -6.02 -22.38
CA GLY A 10 -9.47 -4.91 -21.42
C GLY A 10 -10.41 -5.02 -20.21
N ARG A 11 -11.55 -5.72 -20.34
CA ARG A 11 -12.50 -5.93 -19.24
C ARG A 11 -12.09 -7.11 -18.33
N LYS A 12 -11.54 -8.20 -18.89
CA LYS A 12 -10.99 -9.32 -18.11
C LYS A 12 -9.71 -8.91 -17.34
N MET A 13 -8.88 -8.05 -17.93
CA MET A 13 -7.65 -7.55 -17.31
C MET A 13 -7.93 -6.59 -16.15
N SER A 14 -8.98 -5.76 -16.23
CA SER A 14 -9.40 -4.84 -15.16
C SER A 14 -9.71 -5.57 -13.86
N CYS A 15 -10.57 -6.61 -13.96
CA CYS A 15 -10.96 -7.43 -12.82
C CYS A 15 -9.77 -8.23 -12.24
N GLY A 16 -8.79 -8.59 -13.08
CA GLY A 16 -7.57 -9.26 -12.65
C GLY A 16 -6.69 -8.38 -11.77
N LEU A 17 -6.35 -7.17 -12.26
CA LEU A 17 -5.50 -6.23 -11.54
C LEU A 17 -6.10 -5.80 -10.20
N TRP A 18 -7.41 -5.57 -10.15
CA TRP A 18 -8.10 -5.24 -8.91
C TRP A 18 -7.98 -6.37 -7.89
N LYS A 19 -8.30 -7.62 -8.28
CA LYS A 19 -8.23 -8.79 -7.39
C LYS A 19 -6.83 -9.03 -6.86
N GLU A 20 -5.83 -8.89 -7.74
CA GLU A 20 -4.43 -9.03 -7.37
C GLU A 20 -4.00 -7.92 -6.40
N THR A 21 -4.41 -6.69 -6.63
CA THR A 21 -4.15 -5.56 -5.73
C THR A 21 -4.74 -5.81 -4.34
N VAL A 22 -6.00 -6.26 -4.26
CA VAL A 22 -6.64 -6.63 -2.99
C VAL A 22 -5.85 -7.73 -2.30
N ALA A 23 -5.48 -8.79 -3.03
CA ALA A 23 -4.72 -9.91 -2.46
C ALA A 23 -3.36 -9.47 -1.91
N VAL A 24 -2.61 -8.63 -2.63
CA VAL A 24 -1.29 -8.12 -2.19
C VAL A 24 -1.42 -7.18 -0.99
N ALA A 25 -2.39 -6.26 -1.02
CA ALA A 25 -2.58 -5.27 0.04
C ALA A 25 -3.10 -5.92 1.33
N GLU A 26 -4.14 -6.75 1.23
CA GLU A 26 -4.74 -7.44 2.37
C GLU A 26 -3.75 -8.40 3.02
N ASP A 27 -2.97 -9.14 2.22
CA ASP A 27 -1.90 -10.01 2.70
C ASP A 27 -0.89 -9.25 3.55
N TYR A 28 -0.38 -8.12 3.05
CA TYR A 28 0.59 -7.33 3.79
C TYR A 28 -0.01 -6.76 5.08
N MET A 29 -1.21 -6.17 5.05
CA MET A 29 -1.85 -5.61 6.24
C MET A 29 -2.14 -6.68 7.30
N ARG A 30 -2.67 -7.85 6.90
CA ARG A 30 -2.87 -8.98 7.82
C ARG A 30 -1.57 -9.44 8.45
N LEU A 31 -0.48 -9.52 7.67
CA LEU A 31 0.84 -9.85 8.20
C LEU A 31 1.28 -8.87 9.29
N ARG A 32 0.95 -7.58 9.17
CA ARG A 32 1.30 -6.56 10.17
C ARG A 32 0.48 -6.64 11.45
N CYS A 33 -0.75 -7.13 11.36
CA CYS A 33 -1.66 -7.34 12.48
C CYS A 33 -1.49 -8.71 13.15
N SER A 34 -0.76 -9.64 12.55
CA SER A 34 -0.71 -11.03 13.02
C SER A 34 0.59 -11.29 13.79
N SER A 35 0.46 -11.88 14.98
CA SER A 35 1.59 -12.38 15.78
C SER A 35 2.07 -13.83 15.50
N PRO A 36 1.42 -14.70 14.70
CA PRO A 36 1.83 -16.09 14.60
C PRO A 36 3.18 -16.19 13.91
N HIS A 37 4.10 -16.85 14.60
CA HIS A 37 5.39 -17.26 14.08
C HIS A 37 5.36 -18.78 13.85
N PRO A 38 5.66 -19.28 12.64
CA PRO A 38 6.02 -18.54 11.44
C PRO A 38 4.82 -17.92 10.71
N ALA A 39 5.06 -16.83 9.98
CA ALA A 39 4.06 -16.22 9.11
C ALA A 39 3.63 -17.18 7.99
N PRO A 40 2.35 -17.16 7.57
CA PRO A 40 1.90 -17.99 6.44
C PRO A 40 2.65 -17.62 5.15
N PRO A 41 2.80 -18.56 4.20
CA PRO A 41 3.42 -18.27 2.92
C PRO A 41 2.66 -17.15 2.18
N PRO A 42 3.35 -16.30 1.40
CA PRO A 42 2.69 -15.28 0.60
C PRO A 42 1.80 -15.93 -0.48
N PRO A 43 0.63 -15.35 -0.79
CA PRO A 43 -0.32 -15.92 -1.74
C PRO A 43 0.14 -15.82 -3.20
N SER A 44 1.11 -14.97 -3.50
CA SER A 44 1.66 -14.75 -4.84
C SER A 44 3.08 -14.18 -4.77
N GLU A 45 3.76 -14.15 -5.91
CA GLU A 45 5.08 -13.52 -6.02
C GLU A 45 5.05 -12.00 -5.78
N PRO A 46 4.09 -11.22 -6.31
CA PRO A 46 3.91 -9.81 -5.96
C PRO A 46 3.70 -9.60 -4.45
N ALA A 47 2.92 -10.45 -3.78
CA ALA A 47 2.74 -10.37 -2.33
C ALA A 47 4.05 -10.65 -1.59
N ALA A 48 4.81 -11.65 -2.03
CA ALA A 48 6.13 -11.93 -1.47
C ALA A 48 7.10 -10.74 -1.66
N ALA A 49 7.08 -10.09 -2.81
CA ALA A 49 7.89 -8.91 -3.11
C ALA A 49 7.47 -7.70 -2.26
N MET A 50 6.16 -7.46 -2.13
CA MET A 50 5.62 -6.36 -1.33
C MET A 50 5.97 -6.53 0.15
N ARG A 51 5.78 -7.73 0.73
CA ARG A 51 6.17 -8.01 2.12
C ARG A 51 7.61 -7.58 2.39
N ARG A 52 8.55 -7.98 1.53
CA ARG A 52 9.98 -7.66 1.69
C ARG A 52 10.24 -6.16 1.57
N LEU A 53 9.85 -5.55 0.46
CA LEU A 53 10.17 -4.14 0.20
C LEU A 53 9.51 -3.23 1.24
N ALA A 54 8.26 -3.50 1.62
CA ALA A 54 7.56 -2.69 2.60
C ALA A 54 8.12 -2.88 4.02
N GLN A 55 8.57 -4.08 4.39
CA GLN A 55 9.30 -4.32 5.65
C GLN A 55 10.64 -3.59 5.68
N ASP A 56 11.42 -3.66 4.58
CA ASP A 56 12.70 -2.96 4.47
C ASP A 56 12.51 -1.45 4.61
N VAL A 57 11.56 -0.88 3.85
CA VAL A 57 11.23 0.55 3.85
C VAL A 57 10.70 1.01 5.22
N GLU A 58 9.83 0.23 5.86
CA GLU A 58 9.38 0.54 7.21
C GLU A 58 10.54 0.50 8.21
N SER A 59 11.38 -0.54 8.18
CA SER A 59 12.48 -0.69 9.14
C SER A 59 13.46 0.48 9.07
N GLN A 60 13.72 0.98 7.86
CA GLN A 60 14.58 2.14 7.64
C GLN A 60 13.96 3.46 8.11
N HIS A 61 12.62 3.55 8.10
CA HIS A 61 11.88 4.78 8.37
C HIS A 61 10.81 4.62 9.46
N GLN A 62 11.05 3.75 10.44
CA GLN A 62 10.05 3.29 11.41
C GLN A 62 9.37 4.44 12.15
N ALA A 63 10.18 5.37 12.69
CA ALA A 63 9.66 6.52 13.43
C ALA A 63 8.76 7.42 12.56
N ARG A 64 9.09 7.57 11.27
CA ARG A 64 8.30 8.39 10.33
C ARG A 64 6.97 7.73 10.03
N PHE A 65 6.96 6.47 9.59
CA PHE A 65 5.70 5.77 9.31
C PHE A 65 4.80 5.68 10.54
N HIS A 66 5.37 5.44 11.72
CA HIS A 66 4.63 5.43 12.97
C HIS A 66 3.96 6.79 13.25
N ALA A 67 4.71 7.89 13.10
CA ALA A 67 4.18 9.24 13.29
C ALA A 67 3.12 9.61 12.24
N LEU A 68 3.32 9.21 10.97
CA LEU A 68 2.36 9.43 9.90
C LEU A 68 1.05 8.70 10.15
N ALA A 69 1.10 7.41 10.51
CA ALA A 69 -0.10 6.63 10.83
C ALA A 69 -0.84 7.20 12.05
N GLN A 70 -0.09 7.61 13.08
CA GLN A 70 -0.68 8.25 14.26
C GLN A 70 -1.34 9.59 13.92
N SER A 71 -0.67 10.43 13.12
CA SER A 71 -1.24 11.69 12.63
C SER A 71 -2.52 11.43 11.83
N PHE A 72 -2.47 10.48 10.89
CA PHE A 72 -3.61 10.10 10.07
C PHE A 72 -4.79 9.65 10.92
N LEU A 73 -4.59 8.79 11.92
CA LEU A 73 -5.65 8.33 12.82
C LEU A 73 -6.25 9.46 13.67
N ARG A 74 -5.46 10.48 14.01
CA ARG A 74 -5.93 11.64 14.78
C ARG A 74 -6.80 12.59 13.94
N HIS A 75 -6.48 12.77 12.66
CA HIS A 75 -7.15 13.73 11.78
C HIS A 75 -8.20 13.09 10.88
N SER A 76 -8.14 11.77 10.67
CA SER A 76 -9.20 11.04 10.01
C SER A 76 -10.44 11.13 10.89
N GLN A 77 -11.46 11.82 10.38
CA GLN A 77 -12.78 11.81 10.99
C GLN A 77 -13.39 10.40 10.88
N THR A 78 -14.69 10.26 11.12
CA THR A 78 -15.50 9.03 11.18
C THR A 78 -15.39 8.05 9.98
N ASP A 79 -14.51 8.28 9.01
CA ASP A 79 -14.31 7.42 7.84
C ASP A 79 -12.82 7.38 7.43
N LEU A 80 -12.15 6.27 7.74
CA LEU A 80 -10.75 6.02 7.40
C LEU A 80 -10.53 5.77 5.91
N CYS A 81 -11.49 5.14 5.23
CA CYS A 81 -11.38 4.82 3.81
C CYS A 81 -11.44 6.08 2.96
N THR A 82 -12.36 7.01 3.28
CA THR A 82 -12.41 8.33 2.65
C THR A 82 -11.14 9.14 2.90
N SER A 83 -10.60 9.13 4.11
CA SER A 83 -9.32 9.79 4.41
C SER A 83 -8.16 9.17 3.61
N LEU A 84 -8.10 7.84 3.52
CA LEU A 84 -7.06 7.13 2.76
C LEU A 84 -7.16 7.45 1.27
N TRP A 85 -8.38 7.55 0.73
CA TRP A 85 -8.63 7.98 -0.64
C TRP A 85 -8.04 9.36 -0.92
N LYS A 86 -8.25 10.33 -0.03
CA LYS A 86 -7.69 11.69 -0.16
C LYS A 86 -6.16 11.67 -0.17
N VAL A 87 -5.54 10.88 0.70
CA VAL A 87 -4.07 10.71 0.70
C VAL A 87 -3.57 10.17 -0.64
N MET A 88 -4.28 9.21 -1.24
CA MET A 88 -3.91 8.70 -2.56
C MET A 88 -4.11 9.73 -3.67
N ASP A 89 -5.18 10.51 -3.63
CA ASP A 89 -5.45 11.59 -4.58
C ASP A 89 -4.32 12.62 -4.60
N GLU A 90 -3.88 13.05 -3.43
CA GLU A 90 -2.79 14.01 -3.31
C GLU A 90 -1.44 13.38 -3.66
N MET A 91 -1.21 12.09 -3.36
CA MET A 91 0.01 11.36 -3.75
C MET A 91 0.15 11.24 -5.27
N VAL A 92 -0.96 11.32 -6.00
CA VAL A 92 -1.00 11.24 -7.46
C VAL A 92 -0.93 12.62 -8.13
N GLY A 93 -1.33 13.68 -7.42
CA GLY A 93 -1.57 15.00 -7.99
C GLY A 93 -0.37 15.70 -8.63
N ASP A 94 0.86 15.28 -8.33
CA ASP A 94 2.08 15.86 -8.92
C ASP A 94 2.52 15.22 -10.25
N GLY A 95 1.78 14.23 -10.76
CA GLY A 95 2.05 13.56 -12.04
C GLY A 95 3.14 12.49 -12.01
N HIS A 96 3.80 12.23 -10.87
CA HIS A 96 4.96 11.33 -10.78
C HIS A 96 4.69 10.00 -10.05
N PHE A 97 3.65 9.28 -10.47
CA PHE A 97 3.32 7.98 -9.89
C PHE A 97 4.34 6.90 -10.29
N ASN A 98 4.80 6.10 -9.31
CA ASN A 98 5.83 5.08 -9.51
C ASN A 98 5.72 3.96 -8.46
N TRP A 99 6.42 2.84 -8.67
CA TRP A 99 6.38 1.68 -7.76
C TRP A 99 6.86 1.99 -6.33
N GLY A 100 7.78 2.93 -6.11
CA GLY A 100 8.19 3.29 -4.74
C GLY A 100 7.10 4.03 -3.97
N ARG A 101 6.22 4.78 -4.64
CA ARG A 101 5.01 5.34 -4.03
C ARG A 101 4.01 4.25 -3.68
N VAL A 102 3.83 3.27 -4.56
CA VAL A 102 3.00 2.07 -4.27
C VAL A 102 3.53 1.36 -3.03
N VAL A 103 4.83 1.08 -2.96
CA VAL A 103 5.45 0.45 -1.77
C VAL A 103 5.24 1.32 -0.53
N SER A 104 5.42 2.64 -0.61
CA SER A 104 5.23 3.55 0.53
C SER A 104 3.78 3.58 1.01
N LEU A 105 2.81 3.60 0.09
CA LEU A 105 1.38 3.52 0.40
C LEU A 105 1.03 2.21 1.11
N PHE A 106 1.49 1.07 0.60
CA PHE A 106 1.24 -0.24 1.20
C PHE A 106 1.93 -0.36 2.56
N THR A 107 3.15 0.18 2.69
CA THR A 107 3.88 0.27 3.96
C THR A 107 3.07 1.05 4.99
N PHE A 108 2.61 2.25 4.62
CA PHE A 108 1.78 3.08 5.46
C PHE A 108 0.48 2.39 5.87
N ALA A 109 -0.23 1.76 4.94
CA ALA A 109 -1.47 1.04 5.22
C ALA A 109 -1.25 -0.17 6.16
N GLY A 110 -0.12 -0.88 6.04
CA GLY A 110 0.25 -1.94 6.97
C GLY A 110 0.53 -1.42 8.39
N VAL A 111 1.20 -0.27 8.52
CA VAL A 111 1.44 0.37 9.84
C VAL A 111 0.12 0.89 10.44
N LEU A 112 -0.75 1.46 9.60
CA LEU A 112 -2.08 1.91 9.98
C LEU A 112 -2.92 0.75 10.52
N ALA A 113 -2.97 -0.38 9.81
CA ALA A 113 -3.71 -1.57 10.23
C ALA A 113 -3.22 -2.10 11.59
N ARG A 114 -1.89 -2.17 11.79
CA ARG A 114 -1.29 -2.57 13.09
C ARG A 114 -1.71 -1.63 14.22
N GLN A 115 -1.61 -0.31 14.02
CA GLN A 115 -1.99 0.66 15.06
C GLN A 115 -3.49 0.64 15.37
N LEU A 116 -4.35 0.39 14.38
CA LEU A 116 -5.79 0.21 14.58
C LEU A 116 -6.09 -0.99 15.49
N GLN A 117 -5.42 -2.13 15.23
CA GLN A 117 -5.56 -3.32 16.06
C GLN A 117 -5.05 -3.11 17.49
N GLU A 118 -3.91 -2.44 17.65
CA GLU A 118 -3.35 -2.09 18.97
C GLU A 118 -4.30 -1.19 19.79
N GLN A 119 -5.02 -0.27 19.14
CA GLN A 119 -6.02 0.57 19.79
C GLN A 119 -7.27 -0.21 20.22
N GLN A 120 -7.70 -1.19 19.43
CA GLN A 120 -8.84 -2.06 19.77
C GLN A 120 -8.53 -3.01 20.93
N GLY A 121 -7.28 -3.48 21.03
CA GLY A 121 -6.83 -4.35 22.12
C GLY A 121 -6.65 -3.64 23.47
N ARG A 122 -6.61 -2.30 23.50
CA ARG A 122 -6.68 -1.51 24.74
C ARG A 122 -8.15 -1.40 25.13
N SER A 123 -8.54 -2.12 26.18
CA SER A 123 -9.89 -2.16 26.77
C SER A 123 -10.63 -0.82 26.63
N PRO A 124 -11.89 -0.79 26.17
CA PRO A 124 -12.63 0.46 26.08
C PRO A 124 -12.68 1.08 27.48
N GLY A 125 -12.15 2.30 27.60
CA GLY A 125 -12.47 3.15 28.74
C GLY A 125 -13.99 3.38 28.78
N PRO A 126 -14.54 3.91 29.89
CA PRO A 126 -15.98 3.97 30.14
C PRO A 126 -16.74 4.98 29.24
N ASP A 127 -16.17 5.39 28.10
CA ASP A 127 -16.76 6.37 27.19
C ASP A 127 -17.30 5.66 25.92
N PRO A 128 -18.61 5.36 25.84
CA PRO A 128 -19.22 4.60 24.76
C PRO A 128 -19.49 5.45 23.50
N GLY A 129 -19.07 6.73 23.47
CA GLY A 129 -19.49 7.70 22.46
C GLY A 129 -18.88 7.54 21.06
N ARG A 130 -17.94 6.63 20.83
CA ARG A 130 -17.30 6.40 19.52
C ARG A 130 -17.17 4.92 19.17
N GLN A 131 -18.29 4.21 19.11
CA GLN A 131 -18.31 2.86 18.52
C GLN A 131 -18.58 2.96 17.02
N GLN A 132 -17.51 3.19 16.25
CA GLN A 132 -17.51 2.81 14.83
C GLN A 132 -17.03 1.37 14.74
N GLU A 133 -17.66 0.59 13.86
CA GLU A 133 -17.14 -0.73 13.51
C GLU A 133 -15.67 -0.59 13.06
N PRO A 134 -14.76 -1.43 13.60
CA PRO A 134 -13.37 -1.47 13.17
C PRO A 134 -13.24 -1.63 11.66
N VAL A 135 -12.62 -0.65 10.99
CA VAL A 135 -12.25 -0.84 9.57
C VAL A 135 -11.28 -2.01 9.47
N SER A 136 -11.66 -3.00 8.66
CA SER A 136 -10.90 -4.22 8.46
C SER A 136 -9.71 -4.02 7.52
N CYS A 137 -8.71 -4.90 7.60
CA CYS A 137 -7.61 -4.95 6.62
C CYS A 137 -8.13 -5.09 5.18
N ARG A 138 -9.28 -5.75 5.01
CA ARG A 138 -9.91 -5.96 3.72
C ARG A 138 -10.48 -4.67 3.15
N GLU A 139 -11.18 -3.88 3.95
CA GLU A 139 -11.74 -2.60 3.51
C GLU A 139 -10.66 -1.60 3.10
N LEU A 140 -9.54 -1.53 3.84
CA LEU A 140 -8.38 -0.73 3.44
C LEU A 140 -7.76 -1.22 2.12
N ALA A 141 -7.66 -2.54 1.94
CA ALA A 141 -7.13 -3.15 0.72
C ALA A 141 -8.04 -2.90 -0.49
N GLU A 142 -9.35 -3.05 -0.33
CA GLU A 142 -10.36 -2.74 -1.35
C GLU A 142 -10.35 -1.26 -1.69
N THR A 143 -10.20 -0.36 -0.71
CA THR A 143 -10.06 1.09 -0.93
C THR A 143 -8.85 1.42 -1.82
N ILE A 144 -7.69 0.79 -1.55
CA ILE A 144 -6.49 0.95 -2.39
C ILE A 144 -6.74 0.40 -3.80
N ALA A 145 -7.35 -0.79 -3.91
CA ALA A 145 -7.63 -1.43 -5.19
C ALA A 145 -8.60 -0.62 -6.05
N ASP A 146 -9.67 -0.09 -5.46
CA ASP A 146 -10.64 0.77 -6.12
C ASP A 146 -9.99 2.04 -6.64
N TYR A 147 -9.11 2.67 -5.83
CA TYR A 147 -8.38 3.85 -6.26
C TYR A 147 -7.46 3.54 -7.44
N LEU A 148 -6.65 2.47 -7.34
CA LEU A 148 -5.72 2.10 -8.40
C LEU A 148 -6.45 1.68 -9.68
N GLU A 149 -7.56 0.95 -9.59
CA GLU A 149 -8.37 0.61 -10.76
C GLU A 149 -9.00 1.86 -11.40
N LYS A 150 -9.50 2.80 -10.59
CA LYS A 150 -10.19 3.98 -11.12
C LYS A 150 -9.22 5.03 -11.68
N HIS A 151 -8.08 5.24 -11.04
CA HIS A 151 -7.19 6.38 -11.32
C HIS A 151 -5.82 5.99 -11.89
N LYS A 152 -5.40 4.73 -11.75
CA LYS A 152 -4.06 4.25 -12.14
C LYS A 152 -4.05 2.96 -12.94
N LYS A 153 -5.20 2.54 -13.47
CA LYS A 153 -5.28 1.34 -14.30
C LYS A 153 -4.40 1.43 -15.54
N ASP A 154 -4.46 2.53 -16.28
CA ASP A 154 -3.66 2.69 -17.51
C ASP A 154 -2.17 2.66 -17.17
N TRP A 155 -1.76 3.37 -16.12
CA TRP A 155 -0.37 3.33 -15.63
C TRP A 155 0.05 1.92 -15.21
N LEU A 156 -0.79 1.18 -14.49
CA LEU A 156 -0.50 -0.21 -14.11
C LEU A 156 -0.32 -1.07 -15.36
N GLN A 157 -1.17 -0.92 -16.38
CA GLN A 157 -1.08 -1.68 -17.63
C GLN A 157 0.17 -1.31 -18.44
N GLU A 158 0.53 -0.03 -18.49
CA GLU A 158 1.75 0.46 -19.14
C GLU A 158 3.03 0.01 -18.44
N ASN A 159 2.94 -0.36 -17.16
CA ASN A 159 4.03 -0.85 -16.34
C ASN A 159 3.92 -2.35 -16.06
N ASP A 160 3.34 -3.13 -16.99
CA ASP A 160 3.23 -4.59 -16.93
C ASP A 160 2.52 -5.15 -15.68
N GLY A 161 1.61 -4.38 -15.09
CA GLY A 161 0.85 -4.78 -13.92
C GLY A 161 1.73 -5.17 -12.73
N TRP A 162 1.29 -6.17 -11.98
CA TRP A 162 2.05 -6.68 -10.83
C TRP A 162 3.28 -7.52 -11.23
N ASP A 163 3.36 -8.00 -12.47
CA ASP A 163 4.59 -8.60 -13.02
C ASP A 163 5.69 -7.54 -13.16
N GLY A 164 5.35 -6.35 -13.63
CA GLY A 164 6.27 -5.21 -13.66
C GLY A 164 6.73 -4.78 -12.26
N PHE A 165 5.85 -4.87 -11.26
CA PHE A 165 6.24 -4.69 -9.85
C PHE A 165 7.26 -5.74 -9.39
N CYS A 166 7.08 -7.02 -9.74
CA CYS A 166 8.05 -8.07 -9.45
C CYS A 166 9.42 -7.77 -10.08
N ASN A 167 9.45 -7.33 -11.34
CA ASN A 167 10.68 -6.93 -12.02
C ASN A 167 11.38 -5.76 -11.31
N TYR A 168 10.61 -4.74 -10.91
CA TYR A 168 11.11 -3.65 -10.08
C TYR A 168 11.72 -4.16 -8.76
N ALA A 169 11.03 -5.07 -8.07
CA ALA A 169 11.50 -5.65 -6.81
C ALA A 169 12.76 -6.52 -6.96
N HIS A 170 12.91 -7.23 -8.08
CA HIS A 170 14.14 -7.96 -8.41
C HIS A 170 15.31 -7.02 -8.69
N GLY A 171 15.09 -5.95 -9.45
CA GLY A 171 16.09 -4.91 -9.67
C GLY A 171 16.57 -4.29 -8.35
N ALA A 172 15.63 -4.01 -7.43
CA ALA A 172 15.93 -3.53 -6.08
C ALA A 172 16.79 -4.53 -5.26
N ARG A 173 16.57 -5.84 -5.43
CA ARG A 173 17.38 -6.90 -4.79
C ARG A 173 18.80 -6.98 -5.35
N GLY A 174 18.95 -6.94 -6.67
CA GLY A 174 20.26 -6.95 -7.33
C GLY A 174 21.11 -5.74 -6.94
N ALA A 175 20.49 -4.57 -6.85
CA ALA A 175 21.11 -3.31 -6.41
C ALA A 175 21.53 -3.30 -4.92
N SER A 176 20.92 -4.15 -4.06
CA SER A 176 21.25 -4.21 -2.63
C SER A 176 22.57 -4.93 -2.34
N GLN A 177 23.05 -5.78 -3.27
CA GLN A 177 24.34 -6.47 -3.14
C GLN A 177 25.54 -5.60 -3.57
N ASP A 178 25.32 -4.52 -4.32
CA ASP A 178 26.34 -3.55 -4.71
C ASP A 178 26.26 -2.30 -3.81
N SER A 179 27.33 -2.00 -3.05
CA SER A 179 27.30 -0.97 -1.99
C SER A 179 26.93 0.45 -2.46
N SER A 180 27.10 0.75 -3.75
CA SER A 180 26.77 2.06 -4.35
C SER A 180 25.29 2.22 -4.72
N MET A 181 24.54 1.12 -4.87
CA MET A 181 23.16 1.15 -5.39
C MET A 181 22.09 0.97 -4.30
N LYS A 182 22.49 0.65 -3.06
CA LYS A 182 21.63 0.83 -1.86
C LYS A 182 21.01 2.24 -1.83
N THR A 183 21.74 3.25 -2.27
CA THR A 183 21.30 4.65 -2.37
C THR A 183 20.09 4.86 -3.29
N ALA A 184 19.94 4.07 -4.36
CA ALA A 184 18.87 4.26 -5.35
C ALA A 184 17.49 3.81 -4.81
N LEU A 185 17.42 2.67 -4.11
CA LEU A 185 16.18 2.22 -3.45
C LEU A 185 15.76 3.20 -2.33
N VAL A 186 16.74 3.71 -1.59
CA VAL A 186 16.55 4.75 -0.57
C VAL A 186 16.02 6.04 -1.18
N ALA A 187 16.46 6.41 -2.38
CA ALA A 187 15.96 7.60 -3.07
C ALA A 187 14.49 7.46 -3.46
N VAL A 188 14.05 6.31 -3.99
CA VAL A 188 12.66 6.12 -4.47
C VAL A 188 11.67 5.92 -3.31
N ALA A 189 12.03 5.14 -2.28
CA ALA A 189 11.24 5.07 -1.05
C ALA A 189 11.22 6.44 -0.32
N GLY A 190 12.34 7.17 -0.36
CA GLY A 190 12.44 8.54 0.13
C GLY A 190 11.44 9.49 -0.54
N VAL A 191 11.26 9.40 -1.87
CA VAL A 191 10.26 10.19 -2.61
C VAL A 191 8.83 9.84 -2.18
N GLY A 192 8.51 8.55 -2.01
CA GLY A 192 7.19 8.12 -1.55
C GLY A 192 6.87 8.57 -0.12
N ILE A 193 7.82 8.44 0.81
CA ILE A 193 7.68 8.88 2.20
C ILE A 193 7.65 10.40 2.31
N ALA A 194 8.48 11.12 1.54
CA ALA A 194 8.46 12.57 1.51
C ALA A 194 7.10 13.08 1.01
N GLY A 195 6.53 12.42 -0.01
CA GLY A 195 5.15 12.63 -0.44
C GLY A 195 4.18 12.45 0.72
N LEU A 196 4.09 11.26 1.31
CA LEU A 196 3.22 11.00 2.47
C LEU A 196 3.39 12.01 3.62
N THR A 197 4.62 12.40 3.92
CA THR A 197 4.92 13.37 4.99
C THR A 197 4.41 14.76 4.65
N PHE A 198 4.59 15.21 3.41
CA PHE A 198 4.08 16.49 2.94
C PHE A 198 2.55 16.57 3.01
N LEU A 199 1.87 15.43 2.76
CA LEU A 199 0.41 15.33 2.78
C LEU A 199 -0.16 15.27 4.21
N LEU A 200 0.43 14.46 5.09
CA LEU A 200 -0.13 14.17 6.42
C LEU A 200 0.32 15.13 7.54
N VAL A 201 1.17 16.12 7.21
CA VAL A 201 1.66 17.16 8.13
C VAL A 201 1.07 18.55 7.79
N ARG A 202 0.29 18.66 6.71
CA ARG A 202 -0.50 19.86 6.39
C ARG A 202 -1.83 19.87 7.13
#